data_AF-A0A233HQE7-F1
#
_entry.id   AF-A0A233HQE7-F1
#
_cell.length_a   1.000
_cell.length_b   1.000
_cell.length_c   1.000
_cell.angle_alpha   90.00
_cell.angle_beta   90.00
_cell.angle_gamma   90.00
#
_symmetry.space_group_name_H-M   'P 1'
#
loop_
_entity.id
_entity.type
_entity.pdbx_description
1 polymer ?
#
loop_
_entity_poly.entity_id
_entity_poly.type
_entity_poly.pdbx_seq_one_letter_code
_entity_poly.pdbx_strand_id
1 'polypeptide(L)'
;MTQLSALNLRLNKHNKRFKRDCQRVAVLVQIGICDYGCYFEFSVLRCQPLNRALHALGEKMEAVEKLKSLLIDVSTDMKFYEQIFGVKENIQTLVEFSNWVFSNYQSALVNSIMMKVSRLMDPVASCGEDNLSFKNVVERCDLSNDEQILPLLAELDQVYKTTGLKNYRNKVLSHNDAKSLLTNKSTKVNLNQVELSELIKDMWHLLAVIEHRSGLENSVPEYSTEHLIPASEDGEWFIEKLRRRM
;
A
#
# COMPACT_ATOMS: atom_id res chain seq x y z
N MET A 1 3.94 24.45 -31.69
CA MET A 1 3.69 25.60 -30.79
C MET A 1 2.22 25.55 -30.31
N THR A 2 1.76 24.44 -29.71
CA THR A 2 0.30 24.18 -29.59
C THR A 2 -0.17 23.30 -28.40
N GLN A 3 0.72 22.78 -27.54
CA GLN A 3 0.30 22.03 -26.34
C GLN A 3 0.53 22.79 -25.02
N LEU A 4 1.61 23.56 -24.91
CA LEU A 4 1.90 24.44 -23.76
C LEU A 4 0.86 25.55 -23.56
N SER A 5 0.22 26.02 -24.64
CA SER A 5 -0.86 27.01 -24.58
C SER A 5 -2.17 26.43 -24.06
N ALA A 6 -2.47 25.16 -24.38
CA ALA A 6 -3.67 24.46 -23.95
C ALA A 6 -3.63 24.07 -22.46
N LEU A 7 -2.45 23.66 -21.96
CA LEU A 7 -2.22 23.34 -20.55
C LEU A 7 -2.31 24.61 -19.67
N ASN A 8 -1.68 25.71 -20.13
CA ASN A 8 -1.79 27.02 -19.48
C ASN A 8 -3.22 27.57 -19.48
N LEU A 9 -4.02 27.31 -20.52
CA LEU A 9 -5.43 27.69 -20.55
C LEU A 9 -6.29 26.88 -19.55
N ARG A 10 -6.00 25.58 -19.37
CA ARG A 10 -6.70 24.72 -18.41
C ARG A 10 -6.39 25.09 -16.96
N LEU A 11 -5.12 25.32 -16.63
CA LEU A 11 -4.69 25.82 -15.32
C LEU A 11 -5.28 27.22 -15.02
N ASN A 12 -5.30 28.13 -15.99
CA ASN A 12 -5.93 29.44 -15.83
C ASN A 12 -7.46 29.34 -15.67
N LYS A 13 -8.15 28.42 -16.36
CA LYS A 13 -9.60 28.22 -16.19
C LYS A 13 -9.94 27.64 -14.83
N HIS A 14 -9.16 26.67 -14.31
CA HIS A 14 -9.34 26.13 -12.96
C HIS A 14 -9.09 27.19 -11.89
N ASN A 15 -8.03 27.99 -12.02
CA ASN A 15 -7.75 29.10 -11.10
C ASN A 15 -8.82 30.20 -11.16
N LYS A 16 -9.37 30.50 -12.35
CA LYS A 16 -10.48 31.46 -12.49
C LYS A 16 -11.81 30.92 -11.98
N ARG A 17 -12.03 29.61 -11.99
CA ARG A 17 -13.21 28.98 -11.39
C ARG A 17 -13.09 28.97 -9.87
N PHE A 18 -11.94 28.56 -9.33
CA PHE A 18 -11.64 28.61 -7.90
C PHE A 18 -11.70 30.04 -7.34
N LYS A 19 -11.12 31.04 -8.02
CA LYS A 19 -11.24 32.46 -7.64
C LYS A 19 -12.69 32.96 -7.67
N ARG A 20 -13.49 32.60 -8.68
CA ARG A 20 -14.91 32.99 -8.74
C ARG A 20 -15.76 32.30 -7.67
N ASP A 21 -15.48 31.04 -7.38
CA ASP A 21 -16.19 30.28 -6.37
C ASP A 21 -15.84 30.76 -4.95
N CYS A 22 -14.60 31.21 -4.70
CA CYS A 22 -14.24 31.89 -3.44
C CYS A 22 -14.80 33.33 -3.35
N GLN A 23 -14.85 34.07 -4.47
CA GLN A 23 -15.41 35.43 -4.50
C GLN A 23 -16.93 35.49 -4.28
N ARG A 24 -17.65 34.39 -4.52
CA ARG A 24 -19.11 34.30 -4.26
C ARG A 24 -19.47 34.02 -2.79
N VAL A 25 -18.49 33.87 -1.90
CA VAL A 25 -18.72 33.44 -0.51
C VAL A 25 -18.72 34.63 0.46
N ALA A 26 -18.27 35.83 0.07
CA ALA A 26 -18.39 37.03 0.89
C ALA A 26 -19.68 37.80 0.57
N VAL A 27 -20.83 37.26 0.96
CA VAL A 27 -22.07 38.06 1.06
C VAL A 27 -22.18 38.48 2.53
N LEU A 28 -21.86 39.74 2.80
CA LEU A 28 -22.23 40.38 4.07
C LEU A 28 -23.76 40.49 4.09
N VAL A 29 -24.43 39.56 4.77
CA VAL A 29 -25.86 39.70 5.06
C VAL A 29 -25.98 40.60 6.29
N GLN A 30 -26.32 41.87 6.05
CA GLN A 30 -26.61 42.82 7.12
C GLN A 30 -27.99 42.50 7.69
N ILE A 31 -28.06 41.86 8.86
CA ILE A 31 -29.31 41.62 9.58
C ILE A 31 -29.43 42.68 10.68
N GLY A 32 -29.99 43.85 10.32
CA GLY A 32 -30.50 44.84 11.26
C GLY A 32 -29.47 45.82 11.86
N ILE A 33 -29.90 47.08 11.99
CA ILE A 33 -29.23 48.14 12.77
C ILE A 33 -29.97 48.20 14.11
N CYS A 34 -29.24 48.01 15.21
CA CYS A 34 -29.70 48.28 16.57
C CYS A 34 -28.66 49.20 17.22
N ASP A 35 -29.11 50.19 17.98
CA ASP A 35 -28.35 51.37 18.44
C ASP A 35 -27.18 51.08 19.39
N TYR A 36 -26.84 49.82 19.64
CA TYR A 36 -25.65 49.41 20.39
C TYR A 36 -25.01 48.14 19.80
N GLY A 37 -24.18 48.31 18.76
CA GLY A 37 -23.19 47.32 18.31
C GLY A 37 -23.62 46.41 17.14
N CYS A 38 -22.74 46.29 16.13
CA CYS A 38 -22.85 45.28 15.08
C CYS A 38 -22.30 43.93 15.59
N TYR A 39 -23.18 42.95 15.76
CA TYR A 39 -22.77 41.56 15.91
C TYR A 39 -22.58 40.95 14.52
N PHE A 40 -21.33 40.71 14.14
CA PHE A 40 -21.01 39.84 13.01
C PHE A 40 -21.00 38.40 13.51
N GLU A 41 -22.11 37.69 13.35
CA GLU A 41 -22.10 36.25 13.54
C GLU A 41 -21.44 35.63 12.29
N PHE A 42 -20.24 35.08 12.45
CA PHE A 42 -19.62 34.24 11.42
C PHE A 42 -20.40 32.93 11.33
N SER A 43 -21.59 32.96 10.71
CA SER A 43 -22.23 31.74 10.24
C SER A 43 -21.23 31.06 9.30
N VAL A 44 -20.73 29.89 9.69
CA VAL A 44 -19.69 29.12 9.02
C VAL A 44 -20.03 28.99 7.53
N LEU A 45 -19.48 29.88 6.73
CA LEU A 45 -19.54 29.81 5.27
C LEU A 45 -18.69 28.63 4.86
N ARG A 46 -19.33 27.45 4.78
CA ARG A 46 -18.75 26.23 4.22
C ARG A 46 -18.38 26.52 2.78
N CYS A 47 -17.15 26.96 2.55
CA CYS A 47 -16.58 27.05 1.22
C CYS A 47 -16.58 25.63 0.65
N GLN A 48 -17.64 25.28 -0.10
CA GLN A 48 -17.80 23.94 -0.65
C GLN A 48 -16.59 23.48 -1.46
N PRO A 49 -15.89 24.34 -2.23
CA PRO A 49 -14.61 23.98 -2.85
C PRO A 49 -13.52 23.55 -1.85
N LEU A 50 -13.37 24.29 -0.74
CA LEU A 50 -12.36 23.99 0.27
C LEU A 50 -12.69 22.69 1.02
N ASN A 51 -13.95 22.49 1.40
CA ASN A 51 -14.37 21.24 2.04
C ASN A 51 -14.20 20.02 1.13
N ARG A 52 -14.47 20.17 -0.18
CA ARG A 52 -14.22 19.09 -1.15
C ARG A 52 -12.72 18.79 -1.30
N ALA A 53 -11.88 19.83 -1.33
CA ALA A 53 -10.43 19.64 -1.40
C ALA A 53 -9.89 18.96 -0.13
N LEU A 54 -10.38 19.36 1.05
CA LEU A 54 -10.01 18.74 2.32
C LEU A 54 -10.44 17.28 2.40
N HIS A 55 -11.65 16.96 1.93
CA HIS A 55 -12.13 15.57 1.86
C HIS A 55 -11.25 14.72 0.95
N ALA A 56 -10.96 15.19 -0.26
CA ALA A 56 -10.10 14.48 -1.20
C ALA A 56 -8.68 14.28 -0.65
N LEU A 57 -8.12 15.26 0.07
CA LEU A 57 -6.84 15.12 0.76
C LEU A 57 -6.90 14.04 1.85
N GLY A 58 -8.00 14.02 2.63
CA GLY A 58 -8.24 13.00 3.65
C GLY A 58 -8.31 11.59 3.07
N GLU A 59 -9.01 11.41 1.95
CA GLU A 59 -9.10 10.11 1.26
C GLU A 59 -7.74 9.65 0.71
N LYS A 60 -6.93 10.56 0.16
CA LYS A 60 -5.56 10.25 -0.29
C LYS A 60 -4.69 9.77 0.86
N MET A 61 -4.66 10.53 1.96
CA MET A 61 -3.89 10.22 3.14
C MET A 61 -4.31 8.87 3.75
N GLU A 62 -5.61 8.61 3.87
CA GLU A 62 -6.13 7.35 4.38
C GLU A 62 -5.72 6.16 3.52
N ALA A 63 -5.80 6.27 2.20
CA ALA A 63 -5.41 5.19 1.29
C ALA A 63 -3.92 4.85 1.39
N VAL A 64 -3.05 5.87 1.47
CA VAL A 64 -1.59 5.68 1.63
C VAL A 64 -1.28 5.04 2.98
N GLU A 65 -1.87 5.50 4.08
CA GLU A 65 -1.68 4.94 5.42
C GLU A 65 -2.17 3.49 5.54
N LYS A 66 -3.31 3.17 4.91
CA LYS A 66 -3.82 1.80 4.85
C LYS A 66 -2.89 0.90 4.03
N LEU A 67 -2.39 1.38 2.89
CA LEU A 67 -1.43 0.62 2.08
C LEU A 67 -0.12 0.37 2.84
N LYS A 68 0.39 1.39 3.54
CA LYS A 68 1.55 1.29 4.43
C LYS A 68 1.34 0.25 5.52
N SER A 69 0.18 0.24 6.16
CA SER A 69 -0.18 -0.77 7.17
C SER A 69 -0.13 -2.19 6.58
N LEU A 70 -0.65 -2.40 5.36
CA LEU A 70 -0.57 -3.70 4.68
C LEU A 70 0.88 -4.11 4.36
N LEU A 71 1.74 -3.14 4.06
CA LEU A 71 3.15 -3.37 3.77
C LEU A 71 3.95 -3.69 5.05
N ILE A 72 3.61 -3.06 6.17
CA ILE A 72 4.10 -3.44 7.51
C ILE A 72 3.69 -4.88 7.81
N ASP A 73 2.41 -5.23 7.62
CA ASP A 73 1.89 -6.56 7.90
C ASP A 73 2.61 -7.68 7.12
N VAL A 74 2.99 -7.44 5.86
CA VAL A 74 3.75 -8.44 5.08
C VAL A 74 5.22 -8.48 5.47
N SER A 75 5.79 -7.33 5.84
CA SER A 75 7.18 -7.22 6.27
C SER A 75 7.39 -7.88 7.63
N THR A 76 6.42 -7.78 8.54
CA THR A 76 6.38 -8.49 9.82
C THR A 76 6.28 -9.99 9.65
N ASP A 77 5.38 -10.49 8.79
CA ASP A 77 5.31 -11.93 8.46
C ASP A 77 6.62 -12.42 7.88
N MET A 78 7.24 -11.64 6.98
CA MET A 78 8.52 -11.98 6.36
C MET A 78 9.63 -12.05 7.41
N LYS A 79 9.74 -11.04 8.28
CA LYS A 79 10.73 -11.05 9.37
C LYS A 79 10.56 -12.25 10.28
N PHE A 80 9.31 -12.58 10.66
CA PHE A 80 9.03 -13.74 11.49
C PHE A 80 9.41 -15.05 10.78
N TYR A 81 9.12 -15.16 9.48
CA TYR A 81 9.56 -16.28 8.66
C TYR A 81 11.08 -16.41 8.65
N GLU A 82 11.82 -15.32 8.43
CA GLU A 82 13.29 -15.31 8.42
C GLU A 82 13.87 -15.75 9.78
N GLN A 83 13.28 -15.29 10.88
CA GLN A 83 13.71 -15.67 12.23
C GLN A 83 13.49 -17.16 12.52
N ILE A 84 12.37 -17.75 12.09
CA ILE A 84 12.03 -19.15 12.41
C ILE A 84 12.63 -20.12 11.40
N PHE A 85 12.54 -19.81 10.11
CA PHE A 85 12.85 -20.71 9.00
C PHE A 85 14.04 -20.26 8.15
N GLY A 86 14.61 -19.08 8.39
CA GLY A 86 15.81 -18.60 7.70
C GLY A 86 17.13 -19.14 8.28
N VAL A 87 17.09 -19.75 9.47
CA VAL A 87 18.26 -20.26 10.20
C VAL A 87 18.18 -21.78 10.32
N LYS A 88 19.22 -22.49 9.86
CA LYS A 88 19.24 -23.97 9.81
C LYS A 88 19.05 -24.60 11.19
N GLU A 89 19.69 -24.03 12.20
CA GLU A 89 19.62 -24.48 13.59
C GLU A 89 18.20 -24.34 14.16
N ASN A 90 17.46 -23.31 13.73
CA ASN A 90 16.07 -23.12 14.13
C ASN A 90 15.18 -24.17 13.45
N ILE A 91 15.37 -24.40 12.14
CA ILE A 91 14.66 -25.47 11.41
C ILE A 91 14.87 -26.84 12.08
N GLN A 92 16.11 -27.16 12.46
CA GLN A 92 16.42 -28.43 13.12
C GLN A 92 15.64 -28.60 14.43
N THR A 93 15.59 -27.55 15.25
CA THR A 93 14.79 -27.53 16.49
C THR A 93 13.30 -27.83 16.20
N LEU A 94 12.74 -27.21 15.16
CA LEU A 94 11.34 -27.42 14.78
C LEU A 94 11.08 -28.84 14.29
N VAL A 95 11.97 -29.38 13.45
CA VAL A 95 11.85 -30.74 12.89
C VAL A 95 11.87 -31.79 14.00
N GLU A 96 12.80 -31.65 14.96
CA GLU A 96 12.92 -32.53 16.13
C GLU A 96 11.70 -32.45 17.04
N PHE A 97 11.16 -31.24 17.26
CA PHE A 97 9.95 -31.07 18.08
C PHE A 97 8.71 -31.65 17.38
N SER A 98 8.44 -31.26 16.13
CA SER A 98 7.35 -31.81 15.32
C SER A 98 7.44 -31.37 13.85
N ASN A 99 8.11 -32.18 13.02
CA ASN A 99 8.24 -31.90 11.59
C ASN A 99 6.90 -31.65 10.86
N TRP A 100 5.87 -32.46 11.14
CA TRP A 100 4.59 -32.35 10.44
C TRP A 100 3.87 -31.03 10.74
N VAL A 101 3.85 -30.60 12.00
CA VAL A 101 3.22 -29.33 12.42
C VAL A 101 3.93 -28.16 11.77
N PHE A 102 5.27 -28.12 11.87
CA PHE A 102 6.02 -26.97 11.39
C PHE A 102 6.18 -26.91 9.87
N SER A 103 6.18 -28.06 9.17
CA SER A 103 6.11 -28.07 7.70
C SER A 103 4.79 -27.48 7.18
N ASN A 104 3.67 -27.81 7.83
CA ASN A 104 2.37 -27.24 7.50
C ASN A 104 2.33 -25.75 7.83
N TYR A 105 2.85 -25.35 9.00
CA TYR A 105 2.93 -23.95 9.41
C TYR A 105 3.78 -23.12 8.45
N GLN A 106 4.96 -23.61 8.06
CA GLN A 106 5.84 -22.96 7.09
C GLN A 106 5.12 -22.72 5.76
N SER A 107 4.45 -23.76 5.25
CA SER A 107 3.68 -23.67 3.99
C SER A 107 2.55 -22.65 4.09
N ALA A 108 1.81 -22.63 5.21
CA ALA A 108 0.74 -21.66 5.44
C ALA A 108 1.26 -20.22 5.51
N LEU A 109 2.38 -20.00 6.21
CA LEU A 109 3.01 -18.68 6.34
C LEU A 109 3.53 -18.18 4.99
N VAL A 110 4.23 -19.02 4.22
CA VAL A 110 4.69 -18.66 2.87
C VAL A 110 3.52 -18.29 1.96
N ASN A 111 2.44 -19.07 1.98
CA ASN A 111 1.23 -18.78 1.21
C ASN A 111 0.58 -17.44 1.63
N SER A 112 0.55 -17.16 2.94
CA SER A 112 0.05 -15.88 3.48
C SER A 112 0.89 -14.70 2.95
N ILE A 113 2.22 -14.78 3.05
CA ILE A 113 3.14 -13.74 2.56
C ILE A 113 2.94 -13.52 1.05
N MET A 114 2.97 -14.59 0.26
CA MET A 114 2.77 -14.53 -1.20
C MET A 114 1.41 -13.90 -1.57
N MET A 115 0.36 -14.20 -0.80
CA MET A 115 -0.96 -13.60 -1.00
C MET A 115 -1.00 -12.12 -0.61
N LYS A 116 -0.39 -11.72 0.52
CA LYS A 116 -0.26 -10.32 0.94
C LYS A 116 0.47 -9.50 -0.13
N VAL A 117 1.65 -9.95 -0.58
CA VAL A 117 2.43 -9.32 -1.67
C VAL A 117 1.60 -9.22 -2.95
N SER A 118 0.89 -10.30 -3.33
CA SER A 118 0.08 -10.29 -4.55
C SER A 118 -1.05 -9.25 -4.53
N ARG A 119 -1.71 -9.06 -3.38
CA ARG A 119 -2.80 -8.08 -3.23
C ARG A 119 -2.32 -6.64 -3.38
N LEU A 120 -1.09 -6.35 -2.94
CA LEU A 120 -0.45 -5.04 -3.16
C LEU A 120 -0.22 -4.75 -4.65
N MET A 121 -0.12 -5.79 -5.48
CA MET A 121 0.13 -5.72 -6.94
C MET A 121 -1.13 -5.91 -7.80
N ASP A 122 -2.29 -6.14 -7.18
CA ASP A 122 -3.56 -6.34 -7.89
C ASP A 122 -3.93 -5.10 -8.73
N PRO A 123 -4.74 -5.25 -9.80
CA PRO A 123 -5.25 -4.11 -10.55
C PRO A 123 -6.06 -3.16 -9.65
N VAL A 124 -6.35 -1.95 -10.14
CA VAL A 124 -7.12 -0.92 -9.42
C VAL A 124 -8.45 -1.46 -8.87
N ALA A 125 -9.12 -2.32 -9.65
CA ALA A 125 -10.35 -2.99 -9.28
C ALA A 125 -10.41 -4.41 -9.86
N SER A 126 -11.15 -5.30 -9.20
CA SER A 126 -11.43 -6.67 -9.62
C SER A 126 -12.88 -7.01 -9.28
N CYS A 127 -13.59 -7.71 -10.16
CA CYS A 127 -14.98 -8.13 -9.92
C CYS A 127 -15.95 -6.99 -9.54
N GLY A 128 -15.68 -5.76 -9.97
CA GLY A 128 -16.51 -4.58 -9.69
C GLY A 128 -16.16 -3.85 -8.38
N GLU A 129 -15.21 -4.36 -7.61
CA GLU A 129 -14.76 -3.77 -6.34
C GLU A 129 -13.33 -3.23 -6.46
N ASP A 130 -13.05 -2.11 -5.80
CA ASP A 130 -11.72 -1.52 -5.73
C ASP A 130 -10.77 -2.39 -4.89
N ASN A 131 -9.55 -2.61 -5.39
CA ASN A 131 -8.48 -3.19 -4.58
C ASN A 131 -7.63 -2.06 -4.03
N LEU A 132 -7.34 -2.07 -2.73
CA LEU A 132 -6.31 -1.20 -2.17
C LEU A 132 -4.92 -1.73 -2.53
N SER A 133 -4.46 -1.43 -3.74
CA SER A 133 -3.18 -1.81 -4.31
C SER A 133 -2.33 -0.58 -4.65
N PHE A 134 -1.05 -0.77 -4.99
CA PHE A 134 -0.19 0.33 -5.46
C PHE A 134 -0.80 1.07 -6.65
N LYS A 135 -1.38 0.34 -7.62
CA LYS A 135 -2.03 0.96 -8.79
C LYS A 135 -3.20 1.84 -8.38
N ASN A 136 -4.03 1.37 -7.45
CA ASN A 136 -5.17 2.12 -6.94
C ASN A 136 -4.72 3.40 -6.20
N VAL A 137 -3.70 3.29 -5.34
CA VAL A 137 -3.17 4.45 -4.61
C VAL A 137 -2.53 5.47 -5.55
N VAL A 138 -1.77 5.02 -6.56
CA VAL A 138 -1.19 5.91 -7.58
C VAL A 138 -2.28 6.67 -8.35
N GLU A 139 -3.38 6.00 -8.71
CA GLU A 139 -4.51 6.66 -9.36
C GLU A 139 -5.22 7.65 -8.43
N ARG A 140 -5.52 7.25 -7.18
CA ARG A 140 -6.16 8.12 -6.17
C ARG A 140 -5.33 9.35 -5.84
N CYS A 141 -4.01 9.25 -5.88
CA CYS A 141 -3.10 10.36 -5.65
C CYS A 141 -2.90 11.27 -6.86
N ASP A 142 -3.52 10.98 -8.02
CA ASP A 142 -3.31 11.66 -9.31
C ASP A 142 -1.87 11.52 -9.84
N LEU A 143 -1.20 10.41 -9.54
CA LEU A 143 0.22 10.16 -9.87
C LEU A 143 0.41 9.21 -11.06
N SER A 144 -0.64 8.86 -11.79
CA SER A 144 -0.59 7.89 -12.91
C SER A 144 0.33 8.29 -14.07
N ASN A 145 0.73 9.56 -14.17
CA ASN A 145 1.65 10.07 -15.18
C ASN A 145 2.96 10.61 -14.58
N ASP A 146 3.24 10.32 -13.31
CA ASP A 146 4.45 10.80 -12.64
C ASP A 146 5.70 10.06 -13.15
N GLU A 147 6.71 10.82 -13.59
CA GLU A 147 7.91 10.31 -14.24
C GLU A 147 8.80 9.46 -13.31
N GLN A 148 8.69 9.62 -11.98
CA GLN A 148 9.45 8.83 -11.01
C GLN A 148 8.68 7.57 -10.57
N ILE A 149 7.36 7.66 -10.44
CA ILE A 149 6.51 6.53 -10.03
C ILE A 149 6.36 5.50 -11.13
N LEU A 150 6.17 5.94 -12.38
CA LEU A 150 5.88 5.04 -13.50
C LEU A 150 6.95 3.95 -13.72
N PRO A 151 8.26 4.26 -13.74
CA PRO A 151 9.30 3.23 -13.88
C PRO A 151 9.29 2.22 -12.73
N LEU A 152 9.20 2.70 -11.48
CA LEU A 152 9.20 1.85 -10.29
C LEU A 152 8.00 0.90 -10.27
N LEU A 153 6.82 1.42 -10.57
CA LEU A 153 5.60 0.62 -10.65
C LEU A 153 5.70 -0.41 -11.78
N ALA A 154 6.24 -0.03 -12.95
CA ALA A 154 6.41 -0.93 -14.08
C ALA A 154 7.41 -2.06 -13.78
N GLU A 155 8.51 -1.75 -13.09
CA GLU A 155 9.51 -2.72 -12.65
C GLU A 155 8.89 -3.75 -11.69
N LEU A 156 8.20 -3.30 -10.63
CA LEU A 156 7.47 -4.18 -9.72
C LEU A 156 6.45 -5.06 -10.47
N ASP A 157 5.70 -4.47 -11.42
CA ASP A 157 4.73 -5.21 -12.23
C ASP A 157 5.38 -6.27 -13.12
N GLN A 158 6.59 -6.00 -13.60
CA GLN A 158 7.38 -6.93 -14.39
C GLN A 158 7.86 -8.09 -13.52
N VAL A 159 8.48 -7.80 -12.36
CA VAL A 159 8.91 -8.81 -11.38
C VAL A 159 7.73 -9.69 -10.95
N TYR A 160 6.58 -9.10 -10.64
CA TYR A 160 5.37 -9.83 -10.24
C TYR A 160 4.88 -10.83 -11.31
N LYS A 161 5.09 -10.51 -12.59
CA LYS A 161 4.72 -11.38 -13.72
C LYS A 161 5.79 -12.45 -14.00
N THR A 162 7.06 -12.07 -14.06
CA THR A 162 8.16 -12.96 -14.47
C THR A 162 8.47 -14.03 -13.44
N THR A 163 8.30 -13.73 -12.16
CA THR A 163 8.47 -14.67 -11.05
C THR A 163 7.40 -15.76 -11.02
N GLY A 164 6.31 -15.60 -11.79
CA GLY A 164 5.18 -16.51 -11.78
C GLY A 164 4.23 -16.32 -10.58
N LEU A 165 4.51 -15.37 -9.68
CA LEU A 165 3.71 -15.12 -8.48
C LEU A 165 2.26 -14.77 -8.83
N LYS A 166 2.04 -13.95 -9.87
CA LYS A 166 0.69 -13.66 -10.39
C LYS A 166 -0.09 -14.93 -10.77
N ASN A 167 0.56 -15.83 -11.51
CA ASN A 167 -0.08 -17.08 -11.94
C ASN A 167 -0.34 -18.00 -10.75
N TYR A 168 0.62 -18.07 -9.82
CA TYR A 168 0.49 -18.86 -8.60
C TYR A 168 -0.67 -18.39 -7.72
N ARG A 169 -0.79 -17.08 -7.49
CA ARG A 169 -1.92 -16.49 -6.76
C ARG A 169 -3.26 -16.86 -7.40
N ASN A 170 -3.38 -16.69 -8.72
CA ASN A 170 -4.64 -16.94 -9.41
C ASN A 170 -5.02 -18.42 -9.42
N LYS A 171 -4.07 -19.31 -9.69
CA LYS A 171 -4.36 -20.74 -9.90
C LYS A 171 -4.34 -21.56 -8.63
N VAL A 172 -3.43 -21.25 -7.72
CA VAL A 172 -3.20 -22.04 -6.51
C VAL A 172 -3.87 -21.37 -5.32
N LEU A 173 -3.49 -20.12 -5.01
CA LEU A 173 -3.91 -19.53 -3.74
C LEU A 173 -5.38 -19.07 -3.71
N SER A 174 -5.94 -18.62 -4.84
CA SER A 174 -7.27 -17.98 -4.86
C SER A 174 -8.39 -18.88 -5.36
N HIS A 175 -8.12 -19.77 -6.32
CA HIS A 175 -9.18 -20.45 -7.06
C HIS A 175 -9.07 -21.96 -7.13
N ASN A 176 -7.97 -22.57 -6.67
CA ASN A 176 -7.75 -24.02 -6.79
C ASN A 176 -8.09 -24.52 -8.21
N ASP A 177 -7.47 -23.89 -9.22
CA ASP A 177 -7.82 -24.09 -10.63
C ASP A 177 -7.85 -25.58 -10.98
N ALA A 178 -9.05 -26.06 -11.34
CA ALA A 178 -9.32 -27.48 -11.53
C ALA A 178 -8.42 -28.09 -12.60
N LYS A 179 -8.14 -27.34 -13.69
CA LYS A 179 -7.26 -27.81 -14.75
C LYS A 179 -5.83 -27.98 -14.25
N SER A 180 -5.30 -27.02 -13.50
CA SER A 180 -3.97 -27.13 -12.88
C SER A 180 -3.86 -28.30 -11.91
N LEU A 181 -4.86 -28.51 -11.06
CA LEU A 181 -4.86 -29.61 -10.09
C LEU A 181 -5.00 -30.99 -10.77
N LEU A 182 -5.93 -31.13 -11.71
CA LEU A 182 -6.21 -32.43 -12.35
C LEU A 182 -5.14 -32.85 -13.37
N THR A 183 -4.39 -31.90 -13.94
CA THR A 183 -3.31 -32.21 -14.91
C THR A 183 -1.93 -32.33 -14.27
N ASN A 184 -1.82 -32.17 -12.94
CA ASN A 184 -0.54 -32.12 -12.21
C ASN A 184 0.50 -31.13 -12.79
N LYS A 185 0.06 -30.15 -13.59
CA LYS A 185 0.93 -29.05 -14.04
C LYS A 185 1.11 -28.07 -12.89
N SER A 186 2.19 -28.23 -12.14
CA SER A 186 2.51 -27.33 -11.04
C SER A 186 2.75 -25.91 -11.56
N THR A 187 2.04 -24.96 -10.98
CA THR A 187 2.34 -23.54 -11.20
C THR A 187 3.53 -23.22 -10.32
N LYS A 188 4.70 -23.02 -10.94
CA LYS A 188 5.93 -22.71 -10.20
C LYS A 188 6.02 -21.21 -9.92
N VAL A 189 6.47 -20.89 -8.71
CA VAL A 189 6.97 -19.57 -8.35
C VAL A 189 8.49 -19.66 -8.40
N ASN A 190 9.12 -18.82 -9.20
CA ASN A 190 10.56 -18.71 -9.34
C ASN A 190 11.02 -17.51 -8.52
N LEU A 191 10.84 -17.60 -7.20
CA LEU A 191 11.18 -16.54 -6.28
C LEU A 191 11.57 -17.16 -4.93
N ASN A 192 12.80 -16.94 -4.53
CA ASN A 192 13.36 -17.41 -3.26
C ASN A 192 13.16 -16.36 -2.15
N GLN A 193 13.57 -16.69 -0.92
CA GLN A 193 13.43 -15.80 0.24
C GLN A 193 14.10 -14.44 0.04
N VAL A 194 15.32 -14.41 -0.51
CA VAL A 194 16.09 -13.17 -0.74
C VAL A 194 15.39 -12.30 -1.78
N GLU A 195 14.98 -12.90 -2.90
CA GLU A 195 14.25 -12.21 -3.98
C GLU A 195 12.88 -11.68 -3.48
N LEU A 196 12.23 -12.37 -2.54
CA LEU A 196 11.01 -11.89 -1.90
C LEU A 196 11.25 -10.68 -1.00
N SER A 197 12.32 -10.74 -0.19
CA SER A 197 12.71 -9.63 0.68
C SER A 197 13.12 -8.41 -0.15
N GLU A 198 13.80 -8.60 -1.28
CA GLU A 198 14.11 -7.53 -2.24
C GLU A 198 12.85 -6.91 -2.85
N LEU A 199 11.90 -7.74 -3.32
CA LEU A 199 10.62 -7.25 -3.83
C LEU A 199 9.86 -6.40 -2.79
N ILE A 200 9.86 -6.81 -1.52
CA ILE A 200 9.22 -6.06 -0.42
C ILE A 200 9.96 -4.73 -0.19
N LYS A 201 11.30 -4.69 -0.30
CA LYS A 201 12.08 -3.43 -0.21
C LYS A 201 11.74 -2.47 -1.35
N ASP A 202 11.58 -2.98 -2.57
CA ASP A 202 11.18 -2.16 -3.71
C ASP A 202 9.76 -1.59 -3.55
N MET A 203 8.86 -2.36 -2.92
CA MET A 203 7.53 -1.86 -2.53
C MET A 203 7.61 -0.74 -1.50
N TRP A 204 8.49 -0.85 -0.49
CA TRP A 204 8.74 0.22 0.48
C TRP A 204 9.31 1.48 -0.19
N HIS A 205 10.23 1.30 -1.13
CA HIS A 205 10.77 2.41 -1.91
C HIS A 205 9.68 3.10 -2.72
N LEU A 206 8.83 2.35 -3.43
CA LEU A 206 7.71 2.92 -4.16
C LEU A 206 6.76 3.69 -3.23
N LEU A 207 6.43 3.15 -2.06
CA LEU A 207 5.59 3.84 -1.08
C LEU A 207 6.19 5.18 -0.64
N ALA A 208 7.49 5.21 -0.33
CA ALA A 208 8.20 6.43 0.04
C ALA A 208 8.14 7.49 -1.05
N VAL A 209 8.33 7.08 -2.31
CA VAL A 209 8.20 8.02 -3.44
C VAL A 209 6.75 8.48 -3.58
N ILE A 210 5.74 7.63 -3.39
CA ILE A 210 4.32 8.03 -3.41
C ILE A 210 4.03 9.07 -2.32
N GLU A 211 4.48 8.86 -1.08
CA GLU A 211 4.28 9.79 0.04
C GLU A 211 4.87 11.17 -0.27
N HIS A 212 6.09 11.21 -0.82
CA HIS A 212 6.72 12.46 -1.23
C HIS A 212 5.99 13.13 -2.40
N ARG A 213 5.71 12.39 -3.48
CA ARG A 213 5.13 12.93 -4.72
C ARG A 213 3.66 13.34 -4.56
N SER A 214 2.94 12.73 -3.63
CA SER A 214 1.58 13.13 -3.25
C SER A 214 1.53 14.37 -2.35
N GLY A 215 2.68 14.84 -1.84
CA GLY A 215 2.78 15.97 -0.94
C GLY A 215 2.41 15.65 0.51
N LEU A 216 2.33 14.37 0.87
CA LEU A 216 2.14 13.93 2.26
C LEU A 216 3.44 14.10 3.06
N GLU A 217 4.58 13.88 2.41
CA GLU A 217 5.91 14.06 2.99
C GLU A 217 6.74 15.10 2.22
N ASN A 218 7.50 15.92 2.95
CA ASN A 218 8.32 16.99 2.36
C ASN A 218 9.55 16.46 1.60
N SER A 219 9.98 15.24 1.92
CA SER A 219 11.09 14.52 1.30
C SER A 219 10.73 13.04 1.18
N VAL A 220 11.49 12.29 0.37
CA VAL A 220 11.35 10.83 0.31
C VAL A 220 11.75 10.24 1.67
N PRO A 221 10.83 9.60 2.43
CA PRO A 221 11.17 9.01 3.71
C PRO A 221 12.07 7.78 3.53
N GLU A 222 12.97 7.56 4.49
CA GLU A 222 13.78 6.34 4.57
C GLU A 222 13.09 5.34 5.49
N TYR A 223 12.68 4.20 4.93
CA TYR A 223 12.14 3.10 5.70
C TYR A 223 13.24 2.12 6.10
N SER A 224 13.28 1.77 7.38
CA SER A 224 14.11 0.65 7.84
C SER A 224 13.58 -0.64 7.23
N THR A 225 14.51 -1.48 6.77
CA THR A 225 14.18 -2.85 6.36
C THR A 225 14.09 -3.80 7.56
N GLU A 226 14.60 -3.38 8.72
CA GLU A 226 14.50 -4.11 9.98
C GLU A 226 13.15 -3.83 10.65
N HIS A 227 12.18 -4.69 10.36
CA HIS A 227 10.89 -4.66 11.04
C HIS A 227 11.06 -5.30 12.43
N LEU A 228 10.72 -4.55 13.47
CA LEU A 228 10.87 -5.01 14.85
C LEU A 228 9.59 -5.69 15.32
N ILE A 229 9.73 -6.95 15.71
CA ILE A 229 8.72 -7.68 16.47
C ILE A 229 9.12 -7.54 17.95
N PRO A 230 8.19 -7.31 18.89
CA PRO A 230 8.52 -7.29 20.30
C PRO A 230 9.33 -8.53 20.69
N ALA A 231 10.49 -8.35 21.35
CA ALA A 231 11.43 -9.44 21.62
C ALA A 231 10.82 -10.61 22.42
N SER A 232 9.75 -10.37 23.18
CA SER A 232 9.02 -11.41 23.90
C SER A 232 8.05 -12.23 23.03
N GLU A 233 7.88 -11.86 21.77
CA GLU A 233 6.88 -12.38 20.82
C GLU A 233 7.48 -12.77 19.47
N ASP A 234 8.78 -12.54 19.26
CA ASP A 234 9.44 -12.78 17.99
C ASP A 234 9.80 -14.26 17.73
N GLY A 235 10.26 -14.54 16.51
CA GLY A 235 10.55 -15.90 16.08
C GLY A 235 11.74 -16.52 16.82
N GLU A 236 12.73 -15.72 17.18
CA GLU A 236 13.91 -16.18 17.91
C GLU A 236 13.54 -16.64 19.32
N TRP A 237 12.74 -15.85 20.02
CA TRP A 237 12.24 -16.18 21.34
C TRP A 237 11.30 -17.39 21.33
N PHE A 238 10.48 -17.53 20.28
CA PHE A 238 9.66 -18.73 20.08
C PHE A 238 10.52 -20.00 20.00
N ILE A 239 11.58 -19.98 19.19
CA ILE A 239 12.51 -21.10 19.06
C ILE A 239 13.22 -21.39 20.39
N GLU A 240 13.69 -20.36 21.07
CA GLU A 240 14.35 -20.51 22.38
C GLU A 240 13.43 -21.18 23.42
N LYS A 241 12.14 -20.82 23.45
CA LYS A 241 11.16 -21.49 24.31
C LYS A 241 10.98 -22.97 23.96
N LEU A 242 11.00 -23.34 22.68
CA LEU A 242 10.91 -24.74 22.26
C LEU A 242 12.15 -25.53 22.70
N ARG A 243 13.35 -24.98 22.50
CA ARG A 243 14.62 -25.62 22.92
C ARG A 243 14.63 -25.94 24.41
N ARG A 244 14.08 -25.07 25.25
CA ARG A 244 13.98 -25.28 26.71
C ARG A 244 13.01 -26.40 27.11
N ARG A 245 12.19 -26.90 26.19
CA ARG A 245 11.18 -27.95 26.43
C ARG A 245 11.59 -29.31 25.89
N MET A 246 12.67 -29.37 25.10
CA MET A 246 13.28 -30.59 24.58
C MET A 246 14.36 -31.07 25.55
#